data_AF-A0AB74KQU5-F1
#
_entry.id   AF-A0AB74KQU5-F1
#
_cell.length_a   1.000
_cell.length_b   1.000
_cell.length_c   1.000
_cell.angle_alpha   90.00
_cell.angle_beta   90.00
_cell.angle_gamma   90.00
#
_symmetry.space_group_name_H-M   'P 1'
#
loop_
_entity.id
_entity.type
_entity.pdbx_description
1 polymer ?
#
loop_
_entity_poly.entity_id
_entity_poly.type
_entity_poly.pdbx_seq_one_letter_code
_entity_poly.pdbx_strand_id
1 'polypeptide(L)'
;MSDMKQDLIHSVQQFLLERGVFVEDADIAEYDFVAAGALDSFEILSLIMSLETEYGIAVPPELMVDSENAKVGNLATALVKLNDSN
;
A
#
# COMPACT_ATOMS: atom_id res chain seq x y z
N MET A 1 -0.29 -17.78 0.38
CA MET A 1 -0.62 -16.56 1.15
C MET A 1 0.60 -15.66 1.39
N SER A 2 1.86 -16.12 1.31
CA SER A 2 3.04 -15.24 1.42
C SER A 2 3.30 -14.38 0.18
N ASP A 3 3.06 -14.92 -1.02
CA ASP A 3 3.57 -14.34 -2.26
C ASP A 3 2.85 -13.03 -2.60
N MET A 4 1.51 -13.04 -2.60
CA MET A 4 0.70 -11.83 -2.84
C MET A 4 1.00 -10.69 -1.85
N LYS A 5 1.27 -10.99 -0.58
CA LYS A 5 1.63 -9.96 0.39
C LYS A 5 2.97 -9.31 0.01
N GLN A 6 3.95 -10.10 -0.40
CA GLN A 6 5.25 -9.58 -0.84
C GLN A 6 5.12 -8.79 -2.15
N ASP A 7 4.31 -9.27 -3.09
CA ASP A 7 4.02 -8.58 -4.34
C ASP A 7 3.38 -7.20 -4.08
N LEU A 8 2.40 -7.13 -3.18
CA LEU A 8 1.77 -5.87 -2.77
C LEU A 8 2.76 -4.90 -2.12
N ILE A 9 3.61 -5.39 -1.21
CA ILE A 9 4.65 -4.56 -0.58
C ILE A 9 5.59 -4.02 -1.66
N HIS A 10 5.98 -4.86 -2.63
CA HIS A 10 6.85 -4.44 -3.72
C HIS A 10 6.17 -3.43 -4.65
N SER A 11 4.90 -3.61 -5.03
CA SER A 11 4.15 -2.63 -5.82
C SER A 11 4.05 -1.28 -5.11
N VAL A 12 3.77 -1.27 -3.80
CA VAL A 12 3.73 -0.02 -3.02
C VAL A 12 5.13 0.62 -2.95
N GLN A 13 6.18 -0.17 -2.78
CA GLN A 13 7.56 0.32 -2.78
C GLN A 13 7.94 0.93 -4.13
N GLN A 14 7.60 0.29 -5.25
CA GLN A 14 7.82 0.85 -6.59
C GLN A 14 7.05 2.15 -6.78
N PHE A 15 5.79 2.21 -6.34
CA PHE A 15 4.98 3.41 -6.41
C PHE A 15 5.58 4.60 -5.63
N LEU A 16 6.18 4.32 -4.47
CA LEU A 16 6.93 5.30 -3.67
C LEU A 16 8.21 5.74 -4.39
N LEU A 17 8.95 4.78 -4.96
CA LEU A 17 10.17 5.05 -5.70
C LEU A 17 9.93 5.94 -6.92
N GLU A 18 8.85 5.72 -7.66
CA GLU A 18 8.42 6.56 -8.79
C GLU A 18 8.13 8.01 -8.40
N ARG A 19 7.80 8.25 -7.12
CA ARG A 19 7.60 9.58 -6.53
C ARG A 19 8.85 10.16 -5.87
N GLY A 20 9.98 9.47 -5.98
CA GLY A 20 11.25 9.88 -5.39
C GLY A 20 11.40 9.53 -3.90
N VAL A 21 10.52 8.69 -3.36
CA VAL A 21 10.58 8.21 -1.99
C VAL A 21 11.33 6.88 -1.95
N PHE A 22 12.57 6.91 -1.48
CA PHE A 22 13.40 5.72 -1.33
C PHE A 22 13.25 5.14 0.07
N VAL A 23 12.88 3.87 0.14
CA VAL A 23 12.75 3.10 1.38
C VAL A 23 13.41 1.75 1.18
N GLU A 24 14.31 1.38 2.09
CA GLU A 24 15.02 0.09 2.01
C GLU A 24 14.06 -1.09 2.23
N ASP A 25 14.34 -2.22 1.58
CA ASP A 25 13.51 -3.44 1.67
C ASP A 25 13.35 -3.94 3.11
N ALA A 26 14.32 -3.69 3.98
CA ALA A 26 14.26 -4.07 5.39
C ALA A 26 13.22 -3.26 6.18
N ASP A 27 12.96 -2.01 5.76
CA ASP A 27 12.15 -1.03 6.50
C ASP A 27 10.78 -0.79 5.86
N ILE A 28 10.61 -1.16 4.58
CA ILE A 28 9.38 -0.88 3.82
C ILE A 28 8.12 -1.36 4.53
N ALA A 29 8.15 -2.54 5.15
CA ALA A 29 6.97 -3.09 5.83
C ALA A 29 6.50 -2.22 7.01
N GLU A 30 7.42 -1.50 7.67
CA GLU A 30 7.12 -0.61 8.79
C GLU A 30 6.95 0.85 8.38
N TYR A 31 7.25 1.17 7.12
CA TYR A 31 7.20 2.53 6.58
C TYR A 31 5.77 3.07 6.56
N ASP A 32 5.60 4.21 7.23
CA ASP A 32 4.34 4.94 7.30
C ASP A 32 4.35 6.11 6.31
N PHE A 33 3.68 5.92 5.16
CA PHE A 33 3.69 6.89 4.06
C PHE A 33 2.84 8.14 4.34
N VAL A 34 1.91 8.07 5.31
CA VAL A 34 1.08 9.20 5.72
C VAL A 34 1.85 10.06 6.73
N ALA A 35 2.42 9.44 7.77
CA ALA A 35 3.18 10.14 8.79
C ALA A 35 4.48 10.76 8.24
N ALA A 36 5.09 10.10 7.25
CA ALA A 36 6.25 10.65 6.53
C ALA A 36 5.88 11.82 5.60
N GLY A 37 4.58 12.06 5.35
CA GLY A 37 4.13 13.05 4.36
C GLY A 37 4.59 12.71 2.95
N ALA A 38 4.83 11.42 2.67
CA ALA A 38 5.38 10.93 1.43
C ALA A 38 4.34 10.82 0.32
N LEU A 39 3.09 10.57 0.69
CA LEU A 39 1.95 10.56 -0.23
C LEU A 39 0.93 11.61 0.20
N ASP A 40 0.55 12.49 -0.73
CA ASP A 40 -0.60 13.37 -0.56
C ASP A 40 -1.93 12.67 -0.87
N SER A 41 -3.06 13.37 -0.67
CA SER A 41 -4.39 12.81 -0.93
C SER A 41 -4.62 12.34 -2.38
N PHE A 42 -3.98 12.99 -3.36
CA PHE A 42 -4.09 12.60 -4.77
C PHE A 42 -3.24 11.38 -5.07
N GLU A 43 -2.07 11.29 -4.47
CA GLU A 43 -1.18 10.14 -4.60
C GLU A 43 -1.76 8.91 -3.90
N ILE A 44 -2.41 9.06 -2.75
CA ILE A 44 -3.15 7.97 -2.09
C ILE A 44 -4.27 7.44 -2.99
N LEU A 45 -5.03 8.33 -3.64
CA LEU A 45 -6.05 7.91 -4.62
C LEU A 45 -5.43 7.21 -5.83
N SER A 46 -4.29 7.70 -6.32
CA SER A 46 -3.56 7.07 -7.43
C SER A 46 -3.06 5.68 -7.05
N LEU A 47 -2.62 5.50 -5.80
CA LEU A 47 -2.20 4.19 -5.28
C LEU A 47 -3.40 3.23 -5.22
N ILE A 48 -4.54 3.67 -4.69
CA ILE A 48 -5.79 2.89 -4.67
C ILE A 48 -6.14 2.42 -6.09
N MET A 49 -6.19 3.34 -7.05
CA MET A 49 -6.54 3.01 -8.43
C MET A 49 -5.54 2.03 -9.07
N SER A 50 -4.25 2.16 -8.76
CA SER A 50 -3.22 1.23 -9.22
C SER A 50 -3.44 -0.16 -8.66
N LEU A 51 -3.69 -0.27 -7.35
CA LEU A 51 -3.95 -1.55 -6.68
C LEU A 51 -5.22 -2.21 -7.19
N GLU A 52 -6.29 -1.44 -7.39
CA GLU A 52 -7.54 -1.90 -8.00
C GLU A 52 -7.32 -2.43 -9.41
N THR A 53 -6.53 -1.73 -10.23
CA THR A 53 -6.27 -2.10 -11.63
C THR A 53 -5.37 -3.33 -11.73
N GLU A 54 -4.32 -3.42 -10.91
CA GLU A 54 -3.32 -4.49 -10.97
C GLU A 54 -3.80 -5.78 -10.31
N TYR A 55 -4.54 -5.68 -9.20
CA TYR A 55 -4.93 -6.84 -8.39
C TYR A 55 -6.42 -7.15 -8.41
N GLY A 56 -7.27 -6.26 -8.97
CA GLY A 56 -8.73 -6.44 -8.98
C GLY A 56 -9.38 -6.34 -7.60
N ILE A 57 -8.68 -5.78 -6.61
CA ILE A 57 -9.16 -5.63 -5.23
C ILE A 57 -9.84 -4.28 -5.11
N ALA A 58 -11.13 -4.23 -4.77
CA ALA A 58 -11.79 -2.98 -4.43
C ALA A 58 -11.24 -2.46 -3.10
N VAL A 59 -10.46 -1.37 -3.13
CA VAL A 59 -9.80 -0.82 -1.93
C VAL A 59 -10.66 0.31 -1.36
N PRO A 60 -11.27 0.14 -0.17
CA PRO A 60 -12.05 1.20 0.45
C PRO A 60 -11.14 2.38 0.78
N PRO A 61 -11.47 3.63 0.40
CA PRO A 61 -10.67 4.80 0.74
C PRO A 61 -10.43 4.95 2.24
N GLU A 62 -11.39 4.54 3.07
CA GLU A 62 -11.28 4.57 4.53
C GLU A 62 -10.13 3.71 5.03
N LEU A 63 -9.79 2.63 4.31
CA LEU A 63 -8.69 1.74 4.63
C LEU A 63 -7.34 2.45 4.52
N MET A 64 -7.20 3.44 3.63
CA MET A 64 -5.96 4.20 3.42
C MET A 64 -5.83 5.40 4.36
N VAL A 65 -6.95 5.86 4.93
CA VAL A 65 -6.99 6.98 5.89
C VAL A 65 -6.88 6.49 7.34
N ASP A 66 -7.10 5.18 7.58
CA ASP A 66 -6.85 4.57 8.87
C ASP A 66 -5.35 4.56 9.20
N SER A 67 -5.02 5.16 10.34
CA SER A 67 -3.66 5.19 10.89
C SER A 67 -3.03 3.81 11.06
N GLU A 68 -3.82 2.74 11.23
CA GLU A 68 -3.27 1.38 11.33
C GLU A 68 -2.76 0.85 9.98
N ASN A 69 -3.35 1.28 8.86
CA ASN A 69 -2.99 0.84 7.50
C ASN A 69 -2.07 1.83 6.78
N ALA A 70 -1.72 2.96 7.42
CA ALA A 70 -0.74 3.90 6.89
C ALA A 70 0.66 3.26 6.74
N LYS A 71 0.91 2.13 7.43
CA LYS A 71 2.10 1.29 7.22
C LYS A 71 1.93 0.34 6.05
N VAL A 72 2.91 0.29 5.14
CA VAL A 72 2.85 -0.55 3.93
C VAL A 72 2.60 -2.02 4.26
N GLY A 73 3.25 -2.58 5.28
CA GLY A 73 3.07 -3.98 5.67
C GLY A 73 1.67 -4.28 6.22
N ASN A 74 1.04 -3.31 6.89
CA ASN A 74 -0.32 -3.42 7.40
C ASN A 74 -1.33 -3.30 6.27
N LEU A 75 -1.14 -2.32 5.37
CA LEU A 75 -1.92 -2.18 4.14
C LEU A 75 -1.91 -3.48 3.33
N ALA A 76 -0.73 -4.04 3.03
CA ALA A 76 -0.62 -5.29 2.28
C ALA A 76 -1.34 -6.45 2.99
N THR A 77 -1.28 -6.50 4.32
CA THR A 77 -2.01 -7.51 5.11
C THR A 77 -3.53 -7.33 5.01
N ALA A 78 -4.01 -6.09 5.05
CA ALA A 78 -5.43 -5.78 4.91
C ALA A 78 -5.96 -6.10 3.51
N LEU A 79 -5.18 -5.78 2.47
CA LEU A 79 -5.52 -6.07 1.07
C LEU A 79 -5.60 -7.57 0.78
N VAL A 80 -4.66 -8.37 1.30
CA VAL A 80 -4.75 -9.84 1.20
C VAL A 80 -6.04 -10.36 1.83
N LYS A 81 -6.39 -9.88 3.04
CA LYS A 81 -7.65 -10.28 3.70
C LYS A 81 -8.89 -9.87 2.91
N LEU A 82 -8.88 -8.70 2.28
CA LEU A 82 -9.99 -8.25 1.43
C LEU A 82 -10.13 -9.13 0.20
N ASN A 83 -9.02 -9.49 -0.44
CA ASN A 83 -9.03 -10.38 -1.59
C ASN A 83 -9.54 -11.78 -1.23
N ASP A 84 -9.16 -12.31 -0.06
CA ASP A 84 -9.65 -13.61 0.43
C ASP A 84 -11.14 -13.60 0.85
N SER A 85 -11.73 -12.41 1.02
CA SER A 85 -13.13 -12.25 1.45
C SER A 85 -14.12 -12.08 0.28
N ASN A 86 -13.64 -12.01 -0.96
CA ASN A 86 -14.42 -11.97 -2.19
C ASN A 86 -14.51 -13.35 -2.85
#